data_AF-A0A6I6UE51-F1
#
_entry.id   AF-A0A6I6UE51-F1
#
_cell.length_a   1.000
_cell.length_b   1.000
_cell.length_c   1.000
_cell.angle_alpha   90.00
_cell.angle_beta   90.00
_cell.angle_gamma   90.00
#
_symmetry.space_group_name_H-M   'P 1'
#
loop_
_entity.id
_entity.type
_entity.pdbx_description
1 polymer ?
#
loop_
_entity_poly.entity_id
_entity_poly.type
_entity_poly.pdbx_seq_one_letter_code
_entity_poly.pdbx_strand_id
1 'polypeptide(L)'
;MKSKIMVEENLDKTILELVKEILQIDNIALDENLKGLGLDSLNTVNLILALEDSFQIELLDEDLEPDNFSCINTVKSLVKRKLT
;
A
#
# COMPACT_ATOMS: atom_id res chain seq x y z
N MET A 1 22.59 -9.60 -6.08
CA MET A 1 21.40 -10.41 -5.73
C MET A 1 20.87 -10.13 -4.33
N LYS A 2 21.68 -10.09 -3.25
CA LYS A 2 21.20 -9.76 -1.88
C LYS A 2 20.50 -8.39 -1.76
N SER A 3 20.97 -7.37 -2.48
CA SER A 3 20.42 -6.01 -2.40
C SER A 3 19.00 -5.87 -2.96
N LYS A 4 18.56 -6.73 -3.87
CA LYS A 4 17.19 -6.67 -4.43
C LYS A 4 16.16 -7.28 -3.46
N ILE A 5 16.56 -8.35 -2.75
CA ILE A 5 15.73 -9.05 -1.76
C ILE A 5 15.49 -8.16 -0.51
N MET A 6 16.53 -7.47 -0.03
CA MET A 6 16.42 -6.55 1.12
C MET A 6 15.50 -5.35 0.85
N VAL A 7 15.40 -4.90 -0.41
CA VAL A 7 14.51 -3.79 -0.80
C VAL A 7 13.06 -4.26 -0.89
N GLU A 8 12.80 -5.47 -1.41
CA GLU A 8 11.45 -6.03 -1.49
C GLU A 8 10.86 -6.38 -0.12
N GLU A 9 11.65 -6.95 0.81
CA GLU A 9 11.20 -7.18 2.20
C GLU A 9 10.86 -5.89 2.93
N ASN A 10 11.57 -4.80 2.63
CA ASN A 10 11.33 -3.51 3.28
C ASN A 10 10.03 -2.86 2.75
N LEU A 11 9.74 -3.02 1.46
CA LEU A 11 8.53 -2.50 0.83
C LEU A 11 7.25 -3.09 1.44
N ASP A 12 7.18 -4.43 1.51
CA ASP A 12 6.00 -5.14 2.01
C ASP A 12 5.73 -4.77 3.48
N LYS A 13 6.79 -4.66 4.28
CA LYS A 13 6.70 -4.26 5.68
C LYS A 13 6.20 -2.83 5.83
N THR A 14 6.74 -1.88 5.07
CA THR A 14 6.30 -0.47 5.16
C THR A 14 4.84 -0.32 4.75
N ILE A 15 4.41 -0.91 3.64
CA ILE A 15 3.01 -0.83 3.20
C ILE A 15 2.08 -1.45 4.25
N LEU A 16 2.44 -2.62 4.78
CA LEU A 16 1.64 -3.28 5.80
C LEU A 16 1.47 -2.41 7.04
N GLU A 17 2.55 -1.84 7.57
CA GLU A 17 2.48 -1.00 8.77
C GLU A 17 1.66 0.28 8.53
N LEU A 18 1.79 0.93 7.36
CA LEU A 18 0.93 2.08 7.01
C LEU A 18 -0.56 1.72 7.03
N VAL A 19 -0.93 0.57 6.45
CA VAL A 19 -2.33 0.11 6.42
C VAL A 19 -2.82 -0.23 7.82
N LYS A 20 -2.00 -0.87 8.66
CA LYS A 20 -2.34 -1.15 10.05
C LYS A 20 -2.56 0.12 10.86
N GLU A 21 -1.72 1.13 10.68
CA GLU A 21 -1.85 2.43 11.35
C GLU A 21 -3.10 3.16 10.90
N ILE A 22 -3.44 3.16 9.61
CA ILE A 22 -4.63 3.84 9.10
C ILE A 22 -5.91 3.13 9.56
N LEU A 23 -5.94 1.80 9.51
CA LEU A 23 -7.13 1.02 9.85
C LEU A 23 -7.24 0.68 11.35
N GLN A 24 -6.17 0.91 12.13
CA GLN A 24 -6.07 0.54 13.55
C GLN A 24 -6.30 -0.97 13.77
N ILE A 25 -5.66 -1.81 12.92
CA ILE A 25 -5.77 -3.27 12.95
C ILE A 25 -4.37 -3.89 12.98
N ASP A 26 -4.08 -4.76 13.95
CA ASP A 26 -2.74 -5.31 14.14
C ASP A 26 -2.37 -6.47 13.21
N ASN A 27 -3.37 -7.22 12.72
CA ASN A 27 -3.16 -8.44 11.95
C ASN A 27 -3.98 -8.43 10.65
N ILE A 28 -3.29 -8.24 9.53
CA ILE A 28 -3.86 -8.16 8.18
C ILE A 28 -3.08 -9.13 7.29
N ALA A 29 -3.77 -10.06 6.63
CA ALA A 29 -3.14 -10.93 5.64
C ALA A 29 -2.84 -10.15 4.34
N LEU A 30 -1.83 -10.57 3.59
CA LEU A 30 -1.39 -9.83 2.40
C LEU A 30 -2.44 -9.79 1.26
N ASP A 31 -3.35 -10.75 1.25
CA ASP A 31 -4.47 -10.94 0.33
C ASP A 31 -5.83 -10.59 0.95
N GLU A 32 -5.84 -10.07 2.18
CA GLU A 32 -7.06 -9.67 2.88
C GLU A 32 -7.77 -8.52 2.17
N ASN A 33 -9.10 -8.53 2.20
CA ASN A 33 -9.91 -7.50 1.57
C ASN A 33 -9.92 -6.22 2.43
N LEU A 34 -9.13 -5.22 2.04
CA LEU A 34 -8.96 -3.99 2.82
C LEU A 34 -10.25 -3.17 2.91
N LYS A 35 -11.09 -3.19 1.88
CA LYS A 35 -12.40 -2.54 1.92
C LYS A 35 -13.29 -3.14 3.01
N GLY A 36 -13.24 -4.47 3.18
CA GLY A 36 -13.92 -5.18 4.26
C GLY A 36 -13.37 -4.84 5.65
N LEU A 37 -12.12 -4.40 5.72
CA LEU A 37 -11.44 -3.97 6.94
C LEU A 37 -11.59 -2.47 7.25
N GLY A 38 -12.33 -1.70 6.44
CA GLY A 38 -12.56 -0.28 6.69
C GLY A 38 -11.68 0.67 5.87
N LEU A 39 -11.01 0.19 4.82
CA LEU A 39 -10.40 1.07 3.81
C LEU A 39 -11.50 1.70 2.93
N ASP A 40 -12.20 2.67 3.51
CA ASP A 40 -13.21 3.49 2.85
C ASP A 40 -12.57 4.65 2.06
N SER A 41 -13.39 5.54 1.50
CA SER A 41 -12.89 6.67 0.71
C SER A 41 -11.92 7.57 1.47
N LEU A 42 -12.15 7.84 2.76
CA LEU A 42 -11.29 8.72 3.54
C LEU A 42 -9.97 8.01 3.88
N ASN A 43 -10.06 6.75 4.32
CA ASN A 43 -8.87 5.95 4.62
C ASN A 43 -8.05 5.65 3.36
N THR A 44 -8.68 5.54 2.19
CA THR A 44 -7.99 5.42 0.91
C THR A 44 -7.18 6.69 0.60
N VAL A 45 -7.75 7.88 0.80
CA VAL A 45 -7.02 9.15 0.62
C VAL A 45 -5.84 9.24 1.60
N ASN A 46 -6.03 8.87 2.87
CA ASN A 46 -4.94 8.85 3.85
C ASN A 46 -3.82 7.88 3.43
N LEU A 47 -4.18 6.72 2.89
CA LEU A 47 -3.21 5.73 2.39
C LEU A 47 -2.45 6.27 1.18
N ILE A 48 -3.13 6.90 0.22
CA ILE A 48 -2.49 7.53 -0.95
C ILE A 48 -1.41 8.53 -0.49
N LEU A 49 -1.78 9.47 0.38
CA LEU A 49 -0.84 10.48 0.89
C LEU A 49 0.35 9.85 1.64
N ALA A 50 0.09 8.83 2.46
CA ALA A 50 1.13 8.13 3.20
C ALA A 50 2.10 7.37 2.28
N LEU A 51 1.60 6.78 1.19
CA LEU A 51 2.42 6.10 0.19
C LEU A 51 3.28 7.09 -0.60
N GLU A 52 2.71 8.21 -1.05
CA GLU A 52 3.44 9.27 -1.76
C GLU A 52 4.57 9.83 -0.88
N ASP A 53 4.30 10.13 0.38
CA ASP A 53 5.32 10.61 1.33
C ASP A 53 6.37 9.55 1.65
N SER A 54 5.95 8.31 1.95
CA SER A 54 6.89 7.24 2.36
C SER A 54 7.82 6.79 1.24
N PHE A 55 7.33 6.79 -0.01
CA PHE A 55 8.07 6.28 -1.17
C PHE A 55 8.57 7.38 -2.11
N GLN A 56 8.21 8.64 -1.85
CA GLN A 56 8.54 9.79 -2.70
C GLN A 56 8.08 9.57 -4.16
N ILE A 57 6.83 9.12 -4.30
CA ILE A 57 6.15 8.85 -5.57
C ILE A 57 4.96 9.78 -5.76
N GLU A 58 4.46 9.88 -7.00
CA GLU A 58 3.21 10.57 -7.35
C GLU A 58 2.20 9.55 -7.89
N LEU A 59 1.00 9.54 -7.31
CA LEU A 59 -0.13 8.73 -7.75
C LEU A 59 -1.10 9.60 -8.55
N LEU A 60 -1.29 9.27 -9.82
CA LEU A 60 -2.16 10.00 -10.72
C LEU A 60 -3.57 9.41 -10.67
N ASP A 61 -4.56 10.12 -11.21
CA ASP A 61 -5.97 9.67 -11.22
C ASP A 61 -6.14 8.23 -11.77
N GLU A 62 -5.35 7.84 -12.77
CA GLU A 62 -5.35 6.48 -13.35
C GLU A 62 -4.83 5.39 -12.40
N ASP A 63 -4.09 5.76 -11.36
CA ASP A 63 -3.61 4.85 -10.32
C ASP A 63 -4.65 4.65 -9.22
N LEU A 64 -5.63 5.57 -9.11
CA LEU A 64 -6.62 5.61 -8.03
C LEU A 64 -7.76 4.60 -8.22
N GLU A 65 -7.59 3.65 -9.14
CA GLU A 65 -8.53 2.56 -9.38
C GLU A 65 -8.72 1.69 -8.13
N PRO A 66 -9.97 1.38 -7.72
CA PRO A 66 -10.25 0.61 -6.51
C PRO A 66 -9.50 -0.73 -6.40
N ASP A 67 -9.25 -1.38 -7.52
CA ASP A 67 -8.54 -2.65 -7.58
C ASP A 67 -7.09 -2.54 -7.09
N ASN A 68 -6.44 -1.38 -7.29
CA ASN A 68 -5.08 -1.15 -6.78
C ASN A 68 -5.05 -1.12 -5.24
N PHE A 69 -6.17 -0.87 -4.56
CA PHE A 69 -6.29 -0.77 -3.10
C PHE A 69 -7.07 -1.94 -2.46
N SER A 70 -7.30 -3.02 -3.22
CA SER A 70 -8.10 -4.16 -2.75
C SER A 70 -7.40 -4.98 -1.66
N CYS A 71 -6.08 -5.20 -1.77
CA CYS A 71 -5.26 -5.88 -0.77
C CYS A 71 -3.82 -5.34 -0.73
N ILE A 72 -3.02 -5.76 0.25
CA ILE A 72 -1.61 -5.32 0.38
C ILE A 72 -0.81 -5.66 -0.90
N ASN A 73 -1.07 -6.81 -1.52
CA ASN A 73 -0.39 -7.22 -2.74
C ASN A 73 -0.68 -6.30 -3.95
N THR A 74 -1.90 -5.76 -4.07
CA THR A 74 -2.22 -4.83 -5.15
C THR A 74 -1.58 -3.46 -4.90
N VAL A 75 -1.60 -2.98 -3.65
CA VAL A 75 -0.94 -1.72 -3.27
C VAL A 75 0.56 -1.81 -3.53
N LYS A 76 1.19 -2.92 -3.15
CA LYS A 76 2.59 -3.21 -3.49
C LYS A 76 2.86 -3.14 -4.98
N SER A 77 1.99 -3.74 -5.79
CA SER A 77 2.14 -3.75 -7.24
C SER A 77 2.05 -2.33 -7.80
N LEU A 78 1.14 -1.51 -7.28
CA LEU A 78 1.05 -0.09 -7.62
C LEU A 78 2.34 0.67 -7.28
N VAL A 79 2.83 0.57 -6.03
CA VAL A 79 4.05 1.27 -5.60
C VAL A 79 5.27 0.84 -6.43
N LYS A 80 5.42 -0.45 -6.73
CA LYS A 80 6.51 -0.95 -7.58
C LYS A 80 6.49 -0.34 -8.99
N ARG A 81 5.30 -0.15 -9.58
CA ARG A 81 5.19 0.50 -10.90
C ARG A 81 5.68 1.94 -10.89
N LYS A 82 5.56 2.65 -9.76
CA LYS A 82 6.00 4.05 -9.61
C LYS A 82 7.47 4.23 -9.27
N LEU A 83 8.11 3.20 -8.71
CA LEU A 83 9.54 3.21 -8.38
C LEU A 83 10.45 2.78 -9.54
N THR A 84 9.87 2.33 -10.67
CA THR A 84 10.62 1.83 -11.84
C THR A 84 10.60 2.84 -12.97
#